data_AF-A0A6P6FJP7-F1
#
_entry.id   AF-A0A6P6FJP7-F1
#
_cell.length_a   1.000
_cell.length_b   1.000
_cell.length_c   1.000
_cell.angle_alpha   90.00
_cell.angle_beta   90.00
_cell.angle_gamma   90.00
#
_symmetry.space_group_name_H-M   'P 1'
#
loop_
_entity.id
_entity.type
_entity.pdbx_description
1 polymer ?
#
loop_
_entity_poly.entity_id
_entity_poly.type
_entity_poly.pdbx_seq_one_letter_code
_entity_poly.pdbx_strand_id
1 'polypeptide(L)'
;KDVGLPQVWPRPPQPQHTLNPPHARDRLVYFAGRIQNSHIRQQLITLWGNDTLMDILSHNNIPSLSYEQGFRRSRYCLHVRGYEVNTARLSDAIHYGCIPVVISNYYQLPFANVLDWSKFSVIINQGEVALLKTRLSSITTHMYFNMFHNLCRVRRHFVWHKTPIGYDSFYMTAYQLWLRRNIHHLSY
;
A
#
# COMPACT_ATOMS: atom_id res chain seq x y z
N LYS A 1 -20.70 10.35 -0.59
CA LYS A 1 -19.62 9.54 -1.21
C LYS A 1 -18.72 9.07 -0.06
N ASP A 2 -18.35 7.79 -0.02
CA ASP A 2 -17.64 7.20 1.13
C ASP A 2 -16.30 7.88 1.42
N VAL A 3 -15.68 7.57 2.56
CA VAL A 3 -14.36 8.10 2.94
C VAL A 3 -13.45 6.92 3.28
N GLY A 4 -12.34 6.80 2.55
CA GLY A 4 -11.28 5.84 2.89
C GLY A 4 -10.59 6.30 4.16
N LEU A 5 -10.66 5.48 5.21
CA LEU A 5 -9.87 5.70 6.43
C LEU A 5 -8.61 4.85 6.35
N PRO A 6 -7.47 5.29 6.89
CA PRO A 6 -6.29 4.43 6.95
C PRO A 6 -6.49 3.39 8.07
N GLN A 7 -6.20 2.12 7.80
CA GLN A 7 -5.99 1.15 8.88
C GLN A 7 -4.50 1.15 9.22
N VAL A 8 -4.14 1.67 10.39
CA VAL A 8 -2.74 1.78 10.85
C VAL A 8 -2.61 1.04 12.17
N TRP A 9 -1.69 0.07 12.21
CA TRP A 9 -1.39 -0.61 13.47
C TRP A 9 -0.63 0.33 14.42
N PRO A 10 -0.99 0.37 15.71
CA PRO A 10 -0.10 0.92 16.72
C PRO A 10 1.21 0.13 16.70
N ARG A 11 2.32 0.83 16.50
CA ARG A 11 3.65 0.23 16.52
C ARG A 11 4.41 0.77 17.73
N PRO A 12 5.23 -0.05 18.40
CA PRO A 12 6.09 0.45 19.47
C PRO A 12 6.97 1.60 18.92
N PRO A 13 7.38 2.57 19.75
CA PRO A 13 8.30 3.62 19.34
C PRO A 13 9.58 2.97 18.84
N GLN A 14 9.71 2.88 17.54
CA GLN A 14 10.88 2.32 16.89
C GLN A 14 11.82 3.50 16.60
N PRO A 15 13.12 3.44 16.97
CA PRO A 15 14.10 4.41 16.48
C PRO A 15 13.99 4.37 14.95
N GLN A 16 13.73 5.49 14.27
CA GLN A 16 13.35 5.54 12.86
C GLN A 16 14.06 4.45 12.05
N HIS A 17 13.42 3.28 11.85
CA HIS A 17 14.13 2.17 11.23
C HIS A 17 14.53 2.66 9.85
N THR A 18 15.84 2.65 9.58
CA THR A 18 16.37 3.02 8.29
C THR A 18 15.65 2.16 7.25
N LEU A 19 14.95 2.82 6.34
CA LEU A 19 14.29 2.12 5.24
C LEU A 19 15.39 1.48 4.40
N ASN A 20 15.15 0.26 3.92
CA ASN A 20 16.05 -0.34 2.94
C ASN A 20 16.10 0.61 1.72
N PRO A 21 17.29 1.05 1.31
CA PRO A 21 17.41 1.95 0.19
C PRO A 21 16.95 1.24 -1.10
N PRO A 22 16.57 2.01 -2.14
CA PRO A 22 16.07 1.46 -3.39
C PRO A 22 16.92 0.35 -4.03
N HIS A 23 18.26 0.43 -3.90
CA HIS A 23 19.19 -0.55 -4.47
C HIS A 23 19.30 -1.85 -3.65
N ALA A 24 18.91 -1.84 -2.37
CA ALA A 24 18.89 -3.02 -1.50
C ALA A 24 17.57 -3.83 -1.61
N ARG A 25 16.68 -3.44 -2.53
CA ARG A 25 15.39 -4.10 -2.80
C ARG A 25 15.53 -4.99 -4.03
N ASP A 26 15.76 -6.28 -3.78
CA ASP A 26 16.06 -7.29 -4.78
C ASP A 26 14.82 -8.02 -5.32
N ARG A 27 13.66 -7.83 -4.70
CA ARG A 27 12.37 -8.33 -5.20
C ARG A 27 11.62 -7.23 -5.94
N LEU A 28 10.95 -7.59 -7.03
CA LEU A 28 10.13 -6.63 -7.79
C LEU A 28 8.80 -6.38 -7.07
N VAL A 29 8.09 -7.46 -6.72
CA VAL A 29 6.74 -7.39 -6.14
C VAL A 29 6.64 -8.26 -4.90
N TYR A 30 5.92 -7.78 -3.89
CA TYR A 30 5.46 -8.59 -2.77
C TYR A 30 3.95 -8.50 -2.57
N PHE A 31 3.36 -9.65 -2.27
CA PHE A 31 2.00 -9.78 -1.77
C PHE A 31 1.91 -10.95 -0.80
N ALA A 32 1.24 -10.75 0.34
CA ALA A 32 0.84 -11.82 1.22
C ALA A 32 -0.61 -11.62 1.68
N GLY A 33 -1.44 -12.65 1.51
CA GLY A 33 -2.83 -12.61 1.94
C GLY A 33 -3.61 -13.89 1.68
N ARG A 34 -4.78 -13.99 2.32
CA ARG A 34 -5.77 -15.04 2.04
C ARG A 34 -6.31 -14.85 0.62
N ILE A 35 -6.35 -15.92 -0.16
CA ILE A 35 -6.79 -15.92 -1.57
C ILE A 35 -8.23 -16.38 -1.74
N GLN A 36 -8.74 -17.17 -0.80
CA GLN A 36 -10.07 -17.78 -0.87
C GLN A 36 -11.19 -16.73 -0.91
N ASN A 37 -10.89 -15.49 -0.53
CA ASN A 37 -11.86 -14.40 -0.44
C ASN A 37 -11.85 -13.42 -1.63
N SER A 38 -11.10 -13.72 -2.70
CA SER A 38 -10.95 -12.78 -3.81
C SER A 38 -10.51 -13.46 -5.09
N HIS A 39 -11.35 -13.42 -6.12
CA HIS A 39 -11.03 -13.98 -7.43
C HIS A 39 -9.75 -13.36 -8.02
N ILE A 40 -9.57 -12.05 -7.87
CA ILE A 40 -8.36 -11.36 -8.35
C ILE A 40 -7.09 -11.80 -7.60
N ARG A 41 -7.19 -12.18 -6.31
CA ARG A 41 -6.05 -12.74 -5.57
C ARG A 41 -5.71 -14.17 -6.03
N GLN A 42 -6.73 -14.96 -6.39
CA GLN A 42 -6.51 -16.30 -6.97
C GLN A 42 -5.81 -16.16 -8.32
N GLN A 43 -6.29 -15.27 -9.19
CA GLN A 43 -5.66 -14.96 -10.48
C GLN A 43 -4.20 -14.53 -10.31
N LEU A 44 -3.89 -13.67 -9.33
CA LEU A 44 -2.51 -13.26 -9.05
C LEU A 44 -1.59 -14.43 -8.73
N ILE A 45 -2.03 -15.39 -7.91
CA ILE A 45 -1.24 -16.59 -7.62
C ILE A 45 -1.09 -17.47 -8.85
N THR A 46 -2.17 -17.68 -9.61
CA THR A 46 -2.12 -18.48 -10.84
C THR A 46 -1.15 -17.91 -11.86
N LEU A 47 -1.12 -16.58 -12.02
CA LEU A 47 -0.27 -15.92 -13.01
C LEU A 47 1.18 -15.76 -12.55
N TRP A 48 1.39 -15.43 -11.27
CA TRP A 48 2.67 -14.91 -10.78
C TRP A 48 3.25 -15.66 -9.57
N GLY A 49 2.59 -16.71 -9.07
CA GLY A 49 3.02 -17.45 -7.87
C GLY A 49 4.36 -18.17 -8.01
N ASN A 50 4.80 -18.45 -9.24
CA ASN A 50 6.07 -19.12 -9.54
C ASN A 50 7.14 -18.17 -10.13
N ASP A 51 6.90 -16.85 -10.11
CA ASP A 51 7.84 -15.87 -10.67
C ASP A 51 9.06 -15.67 -9.77
N THR A 52 10.26 -15.63 -10.35
CA THR A 52 11.50 -15.51 -9.57
C THR A 52 11.74 -14.13 -8.97
N LEU A 53 11.05 -13.10 -9.47
CA LEU A 53 11.16 -11.72 -8.99
C LEU A 53 9.92 -11.26 -8.21
N MET A 54 8.85 -12.05 -8.17
CA MET A 54 7.61 -11.70 -7.45
C MET A 54 7.32 -12.70 -6.34
N ASP A 55 7.29 -12.20 -5.11
CA ASP A 55 6.88 -12.98 -3.95
C ASP A 55 5.36 -12.82 -3.75
N ILE A 56 4.56 -13.63 -4.45
CA ILE A 56 3.09 -13.64 -4.34
C ILE A 56 2.65 -14.85 -3.49
N LEU A 57 2.38 -14.60 -2.21
CA LEU A 57 2.19 -15.63 -1.20
C LEU A 57 0.73 -15.76 -0.75
N SER A 58 0.21 -16.99 -0.78
CA SER A 58 -1.02 -17.37 -0.08
C SER A 58 -0.75 -17.55 1.41
N HIS A 59 -1.77 -17.38 2.25
CA HIS A 59 -1.70 -17.71 3.68
C HIS A 59 -1.26 -19.16 3.97
N ASN A 60 -1.50 -20.08 3.03
CA ASN A 60 -1.16 -21.49 3.18
C ASN A 60 0.29 -21.82 2.79
N ASN A 61 1.01 -20.88 2.16
CA ASN A 61 2.41 -21.06 1.82
C ASN A 61 3.25 -20.55 2.99
N ILE A 62 4.15 -21.37 3.52
CA ILE A 62 5.13 -20.94 4.52
C ILE A 62 5.97 -19.84 3.86
N PRO A 63 5.94 -18.60 4.36
CA PRO A 63 6.73 -17.53 3.77
C PRO A 63 8.22 -17.86 3.90
N SER A 64 8.96 -17.81 2.79
CA SER A 64 10.43 -17.88 2.82
C SER A 64 11.05 -16.69 3.59
N LEU A 65 10.28 -15.62 3.76
CA LEU A 65 10.65 -14.38 4.44
C LEU A 65 9.56 -13.98 5.43
N SER A 66 9.93 -13.37 6.56
CA SER A 66 8.94 -12.80 7.48
C SER A 66 8.09 -11.73 6.77
N TYR A 67 6.87 -11.50 7.26
CA TYR A 67 5.94 -10.51 6.69
C TYR A 67 6.61 -9.14 6.49
N GLU A 68 7.38 -8.66 7.47
CA GLU A 68 8.18 -7.43 7.38
C GLU A 68 9.25 -7.49 6.28
N GLN A 69 10.01 -8.58 6.20
CA GLN A 69 11.09 -8.72 5.22
C GLN A 69 10.58 -8.70 3.78
N GLY A 70 9.38 -9.23 3.54
CA GLY A 70 8.71 -9.13 2.24
C GLY A 70 8.56 -7.68 1.76
N PHE A 71 8.09 -6.77 2.61
CA PHE A 71 7.99 -5.35 2.26
C PHE A 71 9.35 -4.67 2.13
N ARG A 72 10.31 -5.00 3.00
CA ARG A 72 11.63 -4.35 3.02
C ARG A 72 12.48 -4.68 1.81
N ARG A 73 12.35 -5.90 1.26
CA ARG A 73 13.11 -6.37 0.09
C ARG A 73 12.45 -6.06 -1.24
N SER A 74 11.17 -5.68 -1.23
CA SER A 74 10.41 -5.47 -2.46
C SER A 74 10.34 -4.02 -2.88
N ARG A 75 10.40 -3.76 -4.18
CA ARG A 75 10.22 -2.43 -4.76
C ARG A 75 8.75 -1.99 -4.67
N TYR A 76 7.86 -2.92 -5.03
CA TYR A 76 6.43 -2.69 -5.13
C TYR A 76 5.66 -3.69 -4.26
N CYS A 77 4.58 -3.25 -3.61
CA CYS A 77 3.77 -4.11 -2.75
C CYS A 77 2.29 -4.02 -3.13
N LEU A 78 1.70 -5.17 -3.45
CA LEU A 78 0.33 -5.20 -3.94
C LEU A 78 -0.66 -4.96 -2.82
N HIS A 79 -1.58 -4.04 -3.07
CA HIS A 79 -2.79 -3.85 -2.29
C HIS A 79 -3.99 -4.27 -3.13
N VAL A 80 -4.53 -5.44 -2.80
CA VAL A 80 -5.56 -6.12 -3.59
C VAL A 80 -6.75 -6.39 -2.70
N ARG A 81 -7.94 -6.00 -3.16
CA ARG A 81 -9.19 -6.17 -2.41
C ARG A 81 -9.41 -7.63 -1.99
N GLY A 82 -9.84 -7.83 -0.74
CA GLY A 82 -10.34 -9.10 -0.21
C GLY A 82 -11.81 -8.97 0.23
N TYR A 83 -12.19 -9.63 1.32
CA TYR A 83 -13.46 -9.33 2.01
C TYR A 83 -13.51 -7.89 2.50
N GLU A 84 -12.46 -7.48 3.21
CA GLU A 84 -12.30 -6.10 3.66
C GLU A 84 -11.77 -5.24 2.50
N VAL A 85 -12.42 -4.09 2.32
CA VAL A 85 -11.98 -3.08 1.36
C VAL A 85 -10.69 -2.44 1.87
N ASN A 86 -10.60 -2.13 3.16
CA ASN A 86 -9.43 -1.51 3.74
C ASN A 86 -8.65 -2.49 4.61
N THR A 87 -7.35 -2.63 4.37
CA THR A 87 -6.47 -3.49 5.16
C THR A 87 -5.20 -2.76 5.53
N ALA A 88 -4.64 -3.05 6.70
CA ALA A 88 -3.40 -2.43 7.18
C ALA A 88 -2.20 -2.63 6.25
N ARG A 89 -2.23 -3.62 5.34
CA ARG A 89 -1.20 -3.86 4.31
C ARG A 89 -0.81 -2.59 3.55
N LEU A 90 -1.77 -1.72 3.25
CA LEU A 90 -1.50 -0.47 2.55
C LEU A 90 -0.59 0.44 3.40
N SER A 91 -0.91 0.58 4.69
CA SER A 91 -0.07 1.33 5.64
C SER A 91 1.26 0.62 5.94
N ASP A 92 1.28 -0.72 5.96
CA ASP A 92 2.50 -1.51 6.19
C ASP A 92 3.50 -1.33 5.04
N ALA A 93 3.02 -1.34 3.80
CA ALA A 93 3.85 -1.06 2.62
C ALA A 93 4.50 0.32 2.72
N ILE A 94 3.72 1.36 3.02
CA ILE A 94 4.22 2.72 3.23
C ILE A 94 5.21 2.76 4.39
N HIS A 95 4.90 2.10 5.50
CA HIS A 95 5.74 2.07 6.69
C HIS A 95 7.13 1.49 6.40
N TYR A 96 7.21 0.40 5.63
CA TYR A 96 8.46 -0.27 5.25
C TYR A 96 9.08 0.25 3.95
N GLY A 97 8.55 1.33 3.36
CA GLY A 97 9.10 1.98 2.16
C GLY A 97 8.87 1.18 0.86
N CYS A 98 7.91 0.27 0.84
CA CYS A 98 7.51 -0.44 -0.37
C CYS A 98 6.44 0.35 -1.11
N ILE A 99 6.65 0.65 -2.40
CA ILE A 99 5.71 1.48 -3.17
C ILE A 99 4.38 0.72 -3.33
N PRO A 100 3.24 1.26 -2.88
CA PRO A 100 1.96 0.59 -3.03
C PRO A 100 1.56 0.44 -4.49
N VAL A 101 1.09 -0.76 -4.85
CA VAL A 101 0.44 -1.04 -6.13
C VAL A 101 -1.01 -1.41 -5.85
N VAL A 102 -1.93 -0.49 -6.12
CA VAL A 102 -3.35 -0.65 -5.82
C VAL A 102 -4.02 -1.34 -7.01
N ILE A 103 -4.47 -2.58 -6.81
CA ILE A 103 -5.21 -3.34 -7.83
C ILE A 103 -6.70 -3.26 -7.52
N SER A 104 -7.41 -2.37 -8.22
CA SER A 104 -8.85 -2.18 -8.07
C SER A 104 -9.44 -1.39 -9.24
N ASN A 105 -10.71 -1.64 -9.56
CA ASN A 105 -11.46 -0.81 -10.52
C ASN A 105 -12.00 0.47 -9.86
N TYR A 106 -12.33 0.37 -8.57
CA TYR A 106 -12.75 1.51 -7.76
C TYR A 106 -12.23 1.30 -6.35
N TYR A 107 -11.41 2.24 -5.87
CA TYR A 107 -10.86 2.18 -4.52
C TYR A 107 -10.70 3.57 -3.96
N GLN A 108 -11.36 3.84 -2.83
CA GLN A 108 -11.20 5.12 -2.18
C GLN A 108 -10.00 5.07 -1.24
N LEU A 109 -8.87 5.58 -1.74
CA LEU A 109 -7.62 5.63 -0.99
C LEU A 109 -7.75 6.57 0.23
N PRO A 110 -7.12 6.20 1.36
CA PRO A 110 -7.10 7.08 2.51
C PRO A 110 -6.35 8.36 2.18
N PHE A 111 -6.86 9.48 2.65
CA PHE A 111 -6.32 10.82 2.41
C PHE A 111 -6.29 11.23 0.95
N ALA A 112 -7.09 10.63 0.06
CA ALA A 112 -7.08 10.97 -1.37
C ALA A 112 -7.48 12.44 -1.69
N ASN A 113 -8.14 13.15 -0.77
CA ASN A 113 -8.41 14.59 -0.90
C ASN A 113 -7.35 15.48 -0.25
N VAL A 114 -6.26 14.89 0.23
CA VAL A 114 -5.14 15.59 0.88
C VAL A 114 -3.81 15.23 0.22
N LEU A 115 -3.62 13.97 -0.15
CA LEU A 115 -2.41 13.42 -0.73
C LEU A 115 -2.65 12.97 -2.18
N ASP A 116 -1.75 13.37 -3.07
CA ASP A 116 -1.73 12.89 -4.45
C ASP A 116 -1.04 11.51 -4.52
N TRP A 117 -1.86 10.45 -4.50
CA TRP A 117 -1.39 9.07 -4.58
C TRP A 117 -0.62 8.74 -5.86
N SER A 118 -0.85 9.47 -6.96
CA SER A 118 -0.11 9.24 -8.22
C SER A 118 1.39 9.52 -8.09
N LYS A 119 1.79 10.27 -7.05
CA LYS A 119 3.19 10.63 -6.80
C LYS A 119 3.99 9.56 -6.04
N PHE A 120 3.33 8.59 -5.41
CA PHE A 120 3.99 7.60 -4.55
C PHE A 120 3.38 6.21 -4.62
N SER A 121 2.50 5.94 -5.59
CA SER A 121 1.88 4.64 -5.79
C SER A 121 1.63 4.37 -7.27
N VAL A 122 1.32 3.12 -7.59
CA VAL A 122 0.88 2.68 -8.92
C VAL A 122 -0.55 2.15 -8.80
N ILE A 123 -1.43 2.53 -9.72
CA ILE A 123 -2.82 2.05 -9.75
C ILE A 123 -2.98 1.18 -11.01
N ILE A 124 -3.52 -0.02 -10.83
CA ILE A 124 -3.74 -1.00 -11.90
C ILE A 124 -5.18 -1.49 -11.82
N ASN A 125 -5.90 -1.50 -12.95
CA ASN A 125 -7.25 -2.05 -12.99
C ASN A 125 -7.20 -3.57 -12.86
N GLN A 126 -8.26 -4.19 -12.33
CA GLN A 126 -8.29 -5.64 -12.14
C GLN A 126 -8.15 -6.40 -13.47
N GLY A 127 -8.71 -5.87 -14.56
CA GLY A 127 -8.58 -6.45 -15.90
C GLY A 127 -7.16 -6.41 -16.48
N GLU A 128 -6.25 -5.62 -15.91
CA GLU A 128 -4.87 -5.47 -16.37
C GLU A 128 -3.87 -6.29 -15.52
N VAL A 129 -4.35 -7.16 -14.63
CA VAL A 129 -3.49 -7.92 -13.71
C VAL A 129 -2.48 -8.83 -14.43
N ALA A 130 -2.82 -9.31 -15.63
CA ALA A 130 -1.91 -10.07 -16.49
C ALA A 130 -0.77 -9.23 -17.06
N LEU A 131 -0.89 -7.90 -17.05
CA LEU A 131 0.15 -6.97 -17.49
C LEU A 131 0.99 -6.43 -16.32
N LEU A 132 0.74 -6.90 -15.09
CA LEU A 132 1.36 -6.38 -13.85
C LEU A 132 2.89 -6.30 -13.96
N LYS A 133 3.56 -7.38 -14.34
CA LYS A 133 5.02 -7.42 -14.47
C LYS A 133 5.52 -6.42 -15.50
N THR A 134 4.91 -6.42 -16.68
CA THR A 134 5.29 -5.53 -17.79
C THR A 134 5.11 -4.06 -17.40
N ARG A 135 3.98 -3.71 -16.78
CA ARG A 135 3.70 -2.36 -16.28
C ARG A 135 4.75 -1.91 -15.27
N LEU A 136 5.02 -2.70 -14.24
CA LEU A 136 5.97 -2.32 -13.20
C LEU A 136 7.43 -2.28 -13.69
N SER A 137 7.79 -3.17 -14.62
CA SER A 137 9.12 -3.17 -15.24
C SER A 137 9.32 -2.02 -16.25
N SER A 138 8.24 -1.49 -16.83
CA SER A 138 8.29 -0.32 -17.73
C SER A 138 8.52 1.01 -17.00
N ILE A 139 8.33 1.04 -15.68
CA ILE A 139 8.59 2.23 -14.87
C ILE A 139 10.11 2.45 -14.83
N THR A 140 10.54 3.61 -15.31
CA THR A 140 11.96 3.96 -15.33
C THR A 140 12.52 4.05 -13.91
N THR A 141 13.81 3.78 -13.78
CA THR A 141 14.54 3.92 -12.51
C THR A 141 14.34 5.30 -11.88
N HIS A 142 14.36 6.37 -12.69
CA HIS A 142 14.12 7.73 -12.21
C HIS A 142 12.71 7.92 -11.63
N MET A 143 11.68 7.43 -12.32
CA MET A 143 10.30 7.48 -11.81
C MET A 143 10.14 6.70 -10.50
N TYR A 144 10.74 5.51 -10.42
CA TYR A 144 10.75 4.70 -9.20
C TYR A 144 11.42 5.44 -8.02
N PHE A 145 12.59 6.06 -8.23
CA PHE A 145 13.26 6.86 -7.21
C PHE A 145 12.42 8.06 -6.75
N ASN A 146 11.76 8.76 -7.68
CA ASN A 146 10.86 9.87 -7.35
C ASN A 146 9.68 9.39 -6.49
N MET A 147 9.06 8.27 -6.86
CA MET A 147 7.97 7.68 -6.06
C MET A 147 8.45 7.27 -4.67
N PHE A 148 9.62 6.63 -4.56
CA PHE A 148 10.20 6.25 -3.27
C PHE A 148 10.50 7.47 -2.39
N HIS A 149 11.06 8.55 -2.97
CA HIS A 149 11.30 9.80 -2.25
C HIS A 149 9.99 10.40 -1.71
N ASN A 150 8.93 10.45 -2.52
CA ASN A 150 7.62 10.92 -2.10
C ASN A 150 7.00 10.02 -1.03
N LEU A 151 7.14 8.70 -1.17
CA LEU A 151 6.69 7.72 -0.18
C LEU A 151 7.30 8.00 1.20
N CYS A 152 8.61 8.29 1.26
CA CYS A 152 9.31 8.65 2.50
C CYS A 152 8.69 9.89 3.17
N ARG A 153 8.29 10.89 2.38
CA ARG A 153 7.67 12.12 2.90
C ARG A 153 6.26 11.88 3.44
N VAL A 154 5.46 11.07 2.76
CA VAL A 154 4.08 10.79 3.18
C VAL A 154 3.98 9.76 4.31
N ARG A 155 5.03 8.96 4.52
CA ARG A 155 5.08 7.89 5.54
C ARG A 155 4.65 8.34 6.94
N ARG A 156 5.02 9.54 7.37
CA ARG A 156 4.62 10.11 8.68
C ARG A 156 3.10 10.20 8.88
N HIS A 157 2.34 10.36 7.80
CA HIS A 157 0.88 10.45 7.81
C HIS A 157 0.19 9.11 8.05
N PHE A 158 0.94 8.01 7.94
CA PHE A 158 0.47 6.63 8.16
C PHE A 158 1.07 6.05 9.45
N VAL A 159 1.29 6.89 10.46
CA VAL A 159 1.75 6.49 11.79
C VAL A 159 0.66 6.80 12.81
N TRP A 160 0.41 5.86 13.73
CA TRP A 160 -0.50 6.05 14.84
C TRP A 160 0.28 6.23 16.14
N HIS A 161 0.08 7.35 16.83
CA HIS A 161 0.68 7.62 18.13
C HIS A 161 -0.36 7.46 19.24
N LYS A 162 0.08 7.01 20.43
CA LYS A 162 -0.79 6.93 21.62
C LYS A 162 -1.32 8.32 22.01
N THR A 163 -0.44 9.31 21.99
CA THR A 163 -0.80 10.73 22.10
C THR A 163 -0.62 11.33 20.70
N PRO A 164 -1.68 11.81 20.04
CA PRO A 164 -1.58 12.32 18.67
C PRO A 164 -0.55 13.44 18.54
N ILE A 165 0.24 13.41 17.48
CA ILE A 165 1.20 14.46 17.13
C ILE A 165 0.92 15.00 15.73
N GLY A 166 1.30 16.25 15.47
CA GLY A 166 1.00 16.92 14.20
C GLY A 166 1.32 16.06 12.97
N TYR A 167 0.37 16.02 12.03
CA TYR A 167 0.43 15.28 10.77
C TYR A 167 0.44 13.75 10.86
N ASP A 168 0.21 13.16 12.04
CA ASP A 168 0.01 11.72 12.15
C ASP A 168 -1.34 11.27 11.58
N SER A 169 -1.60 9.95 11.60
CA SER A 169 -2.81 9.36 11.04
C SER A 169 -4.10 9.90 11.68
N PHE A 170 -4.06 10.25 12.97
CA PHE A 170 -5.20 10.83 13.67
C PHE A 170 -5.53 12.23 13.12
N TYR A 171 -4.54 13.14 13.11
CA TYR A 171 -4.77 14.50 12.61
C TYR A 171 -5.05 14.54 11.10
N MET A 172 -4.41 13.67 10.32
CA MET A 172 -4.69 13.54 8.89
C MET A 172 -6.12 13.05 8.62
N THR A 173 -6.64 12.17 9.47
CA THR A 173 -8.04 11.71 9.41
C THR A 173 -9.00 12.85 9.75
N ALA A 174 -8.76 13.56 10.86
CA ALA A 174 -9.57 14.72 11.25
C ALA A 174 -9.58 15.79 10.13
N TYR A 175 -8.41 16.09 9.54
CA TYR A 175 -8.28 17.06 8.46
C TYR A 175 -9.01 16.62 7.18
N GLN A 176 -8.88 15.35 6.78
CA GLN A 176 -9.62 14.78 5.66
C GLN A 176 -11.12 14.94 5.82
N LEU A 177 -11.65 14.67 7.02
CA LEU A 177 -13.07 14.79 7.32
C LEU A 177 -13.52 16.26 7.32
N TRP A 178 -12.73 17.16 7.91
CA TRP A 178 -13.02 18.58 7.93
C TRP A 178 -13.12 19.19 6.52
N LEU A 179 -12.26 18.79 5.58
CA LEU A 179 -12.34 19.22 4.19
C LEU A 179 -13.63 18.76 3.47
N ARG A 180 -14.29 17.72 3.97
CA ARG A 180 -15.52 17.14 3.38
C ARG A 180 -16.80 17.60 4.06
N ARG A 181 -16.73 18.47 5.07
CA ARG A 181 -17.89 18.91 5.87
C ARG A 181 -19.05 19.48 5.04
N ASN A 182 -18.76 20.13 3.92
CA ASN A 182 -19.77 20.76 3.06
C ASN A 182 -20.44 19.78 2.08
N ILE A 183 -20.06 18.49 2.09
CA ILE A 183 -20.61 17.48 1.17
C ILE A 183 -21.81 16.76 1.80
N HIS A 184 -21.94 16.82 3.13
CA HIS A 184 -22.98 16.12 3.88
C HIS A 184 -23.80 17.15 4.67
N HIS A 185 -24.77 17.79 4.00
CA HIS A 185 -25.82 18.51 4.71
C HIS A 185 -26.83 17.48 5.21
N LEU A 186 -27.00 17.43 6.52
CA LEU A 186 -28.10 16.70 7.12
C LEU A 186 -29.32 17.60 7.06
N SER A 187 -30.25 17.26 6.17
CA SER A 187 -31.56 17.91 6.05
C SER A 187 -32.53 17.22 6.99
N TYR A 188 -32.41 17.50 8.28
CA TYR A 188 -33.45 17.21 9.25
C TYR A 188 -33.81 18.49 9.99
#